data_AF-A0ABD1FFZ7-F1
#
_entry.id   AF-A0ABD1FFZ7-F1
#
_cell.length_a   1.000
_cell.length_b   1.000
_cell.length_c   1.000
_cell.angle_alpha   90.00
_cell.angle_beta   90.00
_cell.angle_gamma   90.00
#
_symmetry.space_group_name_H-M   'P 1'
#
loop_
_entity.id
_entity.type
_entity.pdbx_description
1 polymer ?
#
loop_
_entity_poly.entity_id
_entity_poly.type
_entity_poly.pdbx_seq_one_letter_code
_entity_poly.pdbx_strand_id
1 'polypeptide(L)'
;MDDETGEMEFFEQSQNAETGEIEYLTYCLDKETGERHYYTFEKLCHTLQISNPFKISRYATHMTTIIKNPRRKTSKIRMDFIAAIIFLLPTFLFFSQILGICILTFDILLHRWCHKKNAKLSNNSSIYYQSPLHMIYKEFCCECIAEEDCRKINKIQDIRNNKRYFMQESLRRVVA
;
A
#
# COMPACT_ATOMS: atom_id res chain seq x y z
N MET A 1 28.76 8.42 -27.29
CA MET A 1 29.61 9.42 -27.95
C MET A 1 30.13 10.27 -26.82
N ASP A 2 31.40 10.10 -26.47
CA ASP A 2 32.05 11.02 -25.54
C ASP A 2 32.46 12.28 -26.31
N ASP A 3 32.28 13.45 -25.68
CA ASP A 3 32.52 14.75 -26.35
C ASP A 3 34.01 15.07 -26.49
N GLU A 4 34.90 14.20 -26.02
CA GLU A 4 36.34 14.42 -25.97
C GLU A 4 37.13 13.63 -27.04
N THR A 5 36.67 12.43 -27.43
CA THR A 5 37.32 11.56 -28.43
C THR A 5 36.46 11.24 -29.66
N GLY A 6 35.14 11.45 -29.59
CA GLY A 6 34.25 11.23 -30.73
C GLY A 6 34.12 9.76 -31.13
N GLU A 7 34.61 8.84 -30.30
CA GLU A 7 34.49 7.41 -30.50
C GLU A 7 33.11 6.93 -30.03
N MET A 8 32.58 5.94 -30.74
CA MET A 8 31.26 5.37 -30.44
C MET A 8 31.50 3.91 -30.04
N GLU A 9 31.44 3.64 -28.73
CA GLU A 9 31.56 2.29 -28.20
C GLU A 9 30.28 1.52 -28.48
N PHE A 10 30.42 0.37 -29.17
CA PHE A 10 29.31 -0.53 -29.44
C PHE A 10 29.52 -1.86 -28.71
N PHE A 11 28.43 -2.38 -28.15
CA PHE A 11 28.40 -3.66 -27.48
C PHE A 11 27.84 -4.72 -28.42
N GLU A 12 28.62 -5.75 -28.71
CA GLU A 12 28.19 -6.89 -29.52
C GLU A 12 28.24 -8.17 -28.69
N GLN A 13 27.12 -8.90 -28.69
CA GLN A 13 26.98 -10.14 -27.95
C GLN A 13 27.25 -11.29 -28.92
N SER A 14 28.34 -12.03 -28.70
CA SER A 14 28.63 -13.23 -29.49
C SER A 14 28.48 -14.48 -28.61
N GLN A 15 27.93 -15.53 -29.18
CA GLN A 15 27.78 -16.81 -28.48
C GLN A 15 28.83 -17.78 -29.01
N ASN A 16 29.68 -18.29 -28.11
CA ASN A 16 30.68 -19.27 -28.48
C ASN A 16 30.01 -20.57 -28.93
N ALA A 17 30.30 -20.99 -30.15
CA ALA A 17 29.71 -22.19 -30.75
C ALA A 17 30.11 -23.49 -30.03
N GLU A 18 31.23 -23.49 -29.31
CA GLU A 18 31.81 -24.68 -28.67
C GLU A 18 31.42 -24.82 -27.19
N THR A 19 31.25 -23.72 -26.45
CA THR A 19 30.91 -23.71 -25.01
C THR A 19 29.51 -23.19 -24.69
N GLY A 20 28.84 -22.53 -25.65
CA GLY A 20 27.51 -21.92 -25.45
C GLY A 20 27.52 -20.68 -24.54
N GLU A 21 28.69 -20.26 -24.08
CA GLU A 21 28.88 -19.07 -23.24
C GLU A 21 28.69 -17.79 -24.05
N ILE A 22 28.11 -16.79 -23.41
CA ILE A 22 27.87 -15.47 -23.99
C ILE A 22 29.12 -14.62 -23.71
N GLU A 23 29.83 -14.25 -24.76
CA GLU A 23 30.92 -13.28 -24.70
C GLU A 23 30.41 -11.90 -25.10
N TYR A 24 30.70 -10.91 -24.25
CA TYR A 24 30.44 -9.50 -24.52
C TYR A 24 31.72 -8.91 -25.11
N LEU A 25 31.71 -8.64 -26.40
CA LEU A 25 32.82 -7.99 -27.11
C LEU A 25 32.47 -6.51 -27.26
N THR A 26 33.36 -5.65 -26.78
CA THR A 26 33.30 -4.22 -27.04
C THR A 26 34.22 -3.93 -28.22
N TYR A 27 33.75 -3.18 -29.20
CA TYR A 27 34.60 -2.70 -30.29
C TYR A 27 34.49 -1.19 -30.47
N CYS A 28 35.60 -0.58 -30.86
CA CYS A 28 35.64 0.79 -31.35
C CYS A 28 35.75 0.76 -32.88
N LEU A 29 34.99 1.63 -33.53
CA LEU A 29 35.04 1.80 -34.98
C LEU A 29 35.93 3.00 -35.30
N ASP A 30 37.06 2.77 -35.98
CA ASP A 30 37.92 3.85 -36.43
C ASP A 30 37.24 4.62 -37.58
N LYS A 31 37.14 5.94 -37.43
CA LYS A 31 36.45 6.82 -38.37
C LYS A 31 37.26 7.10 -39.63
N GLU A 32 38.59 6.97 -39.59
CA GLU A 32 39.45 7.24 -40.75
C GLU A 32 39.60 6.01 -41.65
N THR A 33 39.62 4.81 -41.07
CA THR A 33 39.85 3.55 -41.80
C THR A 33 38.58 2.70 -41.96
N GLY A 34 37.58 2.89 -41.09
CA GLY A 34 36.36 2.07 -41.06
C GLY A 34 36.57 0.67 -40.48
N GLU A 35 37.76 0.38 -39.93
CA GLU A 35 38.10 -0.91 -39.35
C GLU A 35 37.54 -1.05 -37.92
N ARG A 36 37.11 -2.27 -37.57
CA ARG A 36 36.60 -2.60 -36.24
C ARG A 36 37.75 -3.12 -35.37
N HIS A 37 38.04 -2.41 -34.28
CA HIS A 37 39.02 -2.84 -33.30
C HIS A 37 38.30 -3.46 -32.10
N TYR A 38 38.46 -4.78 -31.94
CA TYR A 38 37.83 -5.55 -30.87
C TYR A 38 38.69 -5.55 -29.60
N TYR A 39 38.08 -5.19 -28.48
CA TYR A 39 38.69 -5.23 -27.16
C TYR A 39 37.94 -6.22 -26.27
N THR A 40 38.67 -7.19 -25.73
CA THR A 40 38.18 -8.01 -24.62
C THR A 40 38.28 -7.22 -23.32
N PHE A 41 37.31 -7.41 -22.42
CA PHE A 41 37.22 -6.70 -21.14
C PHE A 41 38.51 -6.80 -20.29
N GLU A 42 39.24 -7.92 -20.40
CA GLU A 42 40.55 -8.09 -19.76
C GLU A 42 41.62 -7.12 -20.27
N LYS A 43 41.66 -6.85 -21.58
CA LYS A 43 42.59 -5.88 -22.16
C LYS A 43 42.22 -4.45 -21.75
N LEU A 44 40.94 -4.12 -21.72
CA LEU A 44 40.44 -2.80 -21.28
C LEU A 44 40.89 -2.46 -19.85
N CYS A 45 40.78 -3.43 -18.93
CA CYS A 45 41.28 -3.27 -17.55
C CYS A 45 42.79 -3.00 -17.50
N HIS A 46 43.57 -3.61 -18.40
CA HIS A 46 45.02 -3.48 -18.47
C HIS A 46 45.46 -2.12 -19.04
N THR A 47 44.73 -1.59 -20.04
CA THR A 47 45.02 -0.29 -20.65
C THR A 47 44.66 0.87 -19.73
N LEU A 48 43.58 0.74 -18.95
CA LEU A 48 43.10 1.78 -18.02
C LEU A 48 43.90 1.90 -16.72
N GLN A 49 44.96 1.10 -16.51
CA GLN A 49 45.78 1.07 -15.28
C GLN A 49 44.96 1.09 -13.97
N ILE A 50 43.75 0.52 -13.98
CA ILE A 50 42.93 0.43 -12.77
C ILE A 50 43.61 -0.61 -11.87
N SER A 51 44.35 -0.13 -10.86
CA SER A 51 45.06 -1.01 -9.94
C SER A 51 44.05 -1.88 -9.22
N ASN A 52 43.98 -3.16 -9.59
CA ASN A 52 43.08 -4.11 -8.96
C ASN A 52 43.54 -4.31 -7.49
N PRO A 53 42.78 -3.89 -6.46
CA PRO A 53 43.27 -3.91 -5.08
C PRO A 53 43.29 -5.32 -4.46
N PHE A 54 42.80 -6.34 -5.17
CA PHE A 54 42.71 -7.70 -4.67
C PHE A 54 43.71 -8.62 -5.37
N LYS A 55 44.88 -8.80 -4.75
CA LYS A 55 45.78 -9.93 -5.07
C LYS A 55 45.14 -11.22 -4.57
N ILE A 56 44.36 -11.88 -5.43
CA ILE A 56 43.86 -13.23 -5.16
C ILE A 56 45.07 -14.19 -5.21
N SER A 57 45.36 -14.85 -4.09
CA SER A 57 46.49 -15.76 -3.98
C SER A 57 46.32 -16.97 -4.92
N ARG A 58 47.43 -17.49 -5.47
CA ARG A 58 47.46 -18.66 -6.37
C ARG A 58 46.92 -19.96 -5.75
N TYR A 59 46.57 -19.96 -4.46
CA TYR A 59 45.95 -21.10 -3.80
C TYR A 59 44.42 -21.11 -3.92
N ALA A 60 43.80 -20.02 -4.41
CA ALA A 60 42.35 -19.95 -4.57
C ALA A 60 41.82 -20.65 -5.83
N THR A 61 42.66 -20.88 -6.85
CA THR A 61 42.25 -21.52 -8.11
C THR A 61 41.96 -23.02 -7.97
N HIS A 62 42.48 -23.68 -6.92
CA HIS A 62 42.23 -25.11 -6.68
C HIS A 62 40.99 -25.40 -5.81
N MET A 63 40.26 -24.37 -5.36
CA MET A 63 39.07 -24.51 -4.53
C MET A 63 37.74 -24.39 -5.30
N THR A 64 37.77 -24.37 -6.63
CA THR A 64 36.57 -24.19 -7.47
C THR A 64 35.72 -25.45 -7.65
N THR A 65 36.18 -26.62 -7.20
CA THR A 65 35.39 -27.87 -7.34
C THR A 65 34.41 -28.14 -6.20
N ILE A 66 34.35 -27.29 -5.16
CA ILE A 66 33.37 -27.40 -4.07
C ILE A 66 32.68 -26.05 -3.79
N ILE A 67 32.37 -25.27 -4.82
CA ILE A 67 31.30 -24.26 -4.71
C ILE A 67 30.06 -24.90 -5.30
N LYS A 68 29.31 -25.63 -4.46
CA LYS A 68 27.92 -25.98 -4.77
C LYS A 68 27.17 -24.66 -5.01
N ASN A 69 26.96 -24.38 -6.29
CA ASN A 69 26.36 -23.18 -6.86
C ASN A 69 25.26 -22.55 -5.97
N PRO A 70 25.55 -21.49 -5.19
CA PRO A 70 24.56 -20.84 -4.33
C PRO A 70 23.47 -20.14 -5.15
N ARG A 71 23.71 -19.87 -6.45
CA ARG A 71 22.74 -19.23 -7.35
C ARG A 71 21.48 -20.09 -7.56
N ARG A 72 21.58 -21.42 -7.46
CA ARG A 72 20.42 -22.31 -7.63
C ARG A 72 19.49 -22.27 -6.40
N LYS A 73 20.03 -22.19 -5.18
CA LYS A 73 19.21 -22.08 -3.95
C LYS A 73 18.51 -20.72 -3.84
N THR A 74 19.20 -19.63 -4.16
CA THR A 74 18.58 -18.28 -4.14
C THR A 74 17.50 -18.13 -5.21
N SER A 75 17.65 -18.76 -6.38
CA SER A 75 16.61 -18.79 -7.41
C SER A 75 15.36 -19.55 -6.92
N LYS A 76 15.52 -20.68 -6.23
CA LYS A 76 14.39 -21.48 -5.74
C LYS A 76 13.63 -20.76 -4.63
N ILE A 77 14.35 -20.15 -3.67
CA ILE A 77 13.76 -19.32 -2.61
C ILE A 77 12.99 -18.13 -3.20
N ARG A 78 13.53 -17.48 -4.24
CA ARG A 78 12.83 -16.40 -4.95
C ARG A 78 11.57 -16.89 -5.66
N MET A 79 11.61 -18.05 -6.29
CA MET A 79 10.43 -18.62 -6.97
C MET A 79 9.36 -19.06 -5.96
N ASP A 80 9.75 -19.62 -4.82
CA ASP A 80 8.83 -19.99 -3.73
C ASP A 80 8.20 -18.74 -3.10
N PHE A 81 8.97 -17.64 -2.96
CA PHE A 81 8.47 -16.36 -2.48
C PHE A 81 7.50 -15.69 -3.48
N ILE A 82 7.80 -15.76 -4.78
CA ILE A 82 6.90 -15.27 -5.84
C ILE A 82 5.62 -16.10 -5.87
N ALA A 83 5.72 -17.44 -5.78
CA ALA A 83 4.57 -18.32 -5.71
C ALA A 83 3.71 -18.03 -4.47
N ALA A 84 4.34 -17.80 -3.32
CA ALA A 84 3.65 -17.38 -2.11
C ALA A 84 2.91 -16.06 -2.32
N ILE A 85 3.55 -15.01 -2.88
CA ILE A 85 2.88 -13.72 -3.15
C ILE A 85 1.71 -13.88 -4.11
N ILE A 86 1.87 -14.65 -5.20
CA ILE A 86 0.79 -14.89 -6.18
C ILE A 86 -0.42 -15.55 -5.52
N PHE A 87 -0.21 -16.38 -4.49
CA PHE A 87 -1.30 -17.03 -3.75
C PHE A 87 -1.87 -16.16 -2.62
N LEU A 88 -1.03 -15.38 -1.94
CA LEU A 88 -1.40 -14.57 -0.78
C LEU A 88 -2.03 -13.22 -1.17
N LEU A 89 -1.66 -12.67 -2.33
CA LEU A 89 -2.13 -11.36 -2.76
C LEU A 89 -3.62 -11.36 -3.12
N PRO A 90 -4.17 -12.34 -3.89
CA PRO A 90 -5.60 -12.42 -4.14
C PRO A 90 -6.38 -12.68 -2.86
N THR A 91 -5.89 -13.57 -1.99
CA THR A 91 -6.57 -13.88 -0.72
C THR A 91 -6.63 -12.66 0.19
N PHE A 92 -5.57 -11.86 0.29
CA PHE A 92 -5.59 -10.61 1.05
C PHE A 92 -6.55 -9.57 0.47
N LEU A 93 -6.57 -9.40 -0.86
CA LEU A 93 -7.47 -8.47 -1.53
C LEU A 93 -8.95 -8.84 -1.30
N PHE A 94 -9.33 -10.10 -1.54
CA PHE A 94 -10.69 -10.56 -1.30
C PHE A 94 -11.06 -10.59 0.18
N PHE A 95 -10.14 -11.01 1.05
CA PHE A 95 -10.38 -11.06 2.50
C PHE A 95 -10.64 -9.66 3.06
N SER A 96 -9.92 -8.63 2.59
CA SER A 96 -10.15 -7.25 3.03
C SER A 96 -11.56 -6.74 2.67
N GLN A 97 -12.04 -7.06 1.47
CA GLN A 97 -13.38 -6.68 1.02
C GLN A 97 -14.48 -7.41 1.79
N ILE A 98 -14.33 -8.73 1.97
CA ILE A 98 -15.25 -9.54 2.76
C ILE A 98 -15.30 -9.05 4.21
N LEU A 99 -14.13 -8.77 4.80
CA LEU A 99 -14.04 -8.25 6.17
C LEU A 99 -14.71 -6.86 6.28
N GLY A 100 -14.54 -5.99 5.28
CA GLY A 100 -15.25 -4.71 5.21
C GLY A 100 -16.77 -4.88 5.18
N ILE A 101 -17.28 -5.78 4.34
CA ILE A 101 -18.71 -6.11 4.26
C ILE A 101 -19.21 -6.68 5.60
N CYS A 102 -18.43 -7.57 6.22
CA CYS A 102 -18.75 -8.11 7.55
C CYS A 102 -18.85 -6.98 8.58
N ILE A 103 -17.88 -6.08 8.66
CA ILE A 103 -17.91 -4.96 9.62
C ILE A 103 -19.14 -4.07 9.38
N LEU A 104 -19.44 -3.73 8.13
CA LEU A 104 -20.62 -2.91 7.80
C LEU A 104 -21.92 -3.61 8.21
N THR A 105 -22.06 -4.90 7.90
CA THR A 105 -23.25 -5.67 8.29
C THR A 105 -23.39 -5.77 9.81
N PHE A 106 -22.30 -6.04 10.53
CA PHE A 106 -22.29 -6.01 12.00
C PHE A 106 -22.71 -4.65 12.54
N ASP A 107 -22.22 -3.56 11.97
CA ASP A 107 -22.55 -2.23 12.45
C ASP A 107 -24.01 -1.84 12.17
N ILE A 108 -24.59 -2.29 11.05
CA ILE A 108 -26.03 -2.16 10.79
C ILE A 108 -26.84 -2.90 11.86
N LEU A 109 -26.43 -4.12 12.23
CA LEU A 109 -27.10 -4.89 13.29
C LEU A 109 -26.98 -4.19 14.65
N LEU A 110 -25.80 -3.67 14.98
CA LEU A 110 -25.58 -2.89 16.20
C LEU A 110 -26.43 -1.62 16.20
N HIS A 111 -26.51 -0.91 15.09
CA HIS A 111 -27.32 0.29 14.94
C HIS A 111 -28.80 0.01 15.24
N ARG A 112 -29.36 -1.06 14.67
CA ARG A 112 -30.74 -1.49 14.96
C ARG A 112 -30.91 -1.95 16.40
N TRP A 113 -29.89 -2.58 16.98
CA TRP A 113 -29.92 -2.99 18.37
C TRP A 113 -29.89 -1.79 19.34
N CYS A 114 -29.11 -0.76 19.03
CA CYS A 114 -29.09 0.51 19.77
C CYS A 114 -30.48 1.15 19.77
N HIS A 115 -31.17 1.22 18.62
CA HIS A 115 -32.55 1.72 18.54
C HIS A 115 -33.50 0.94 19.45
N LYS A 116 -33.49 -0.39 19.36
CA LYS A 116 -34.32 -1.25 20.21
C LYS A 116 -34.03 -1.05 21.70
N LYS A 117 -32.75 -0.86 22.05
CA LYS A 117 -32.32 -0.66 23.44
C LYS A 117 -32.72 0.73 23.95
N ASN A 118 -32.51 1.77 23.16
CA ASN A 118 -32.89 3.16 23.47
C ASN A 118 -34.41 3.31 23.59
N ALA A 119 -35.19 2.68 22.71
CA ALA A 119 -36.64 2.66 22.79
C ALA A 119 -37.13 2.09 24.13
N LYS A 120 -36.51 1.00 24.61
CA LYS A 120 -36.81 0.39 25.92
C LYS A 120 -36.41 1.27 27.11
N LEU A 121 -35.40 2.11 26.93
CA LEU A 121 -34.80 2.96 27.96
C LEU A 121 -35.37 4.39 28.02
N SER A 122 -36.21 4.75 27.04
CA SER A 122 -36.76 6.10 26.80
C SER A 122 -37.44 6.76 28.01
N ASN A 123 -37.84 5.99 29.03
CA ASN A 123 -38.56 6.52 30.18
C ASN A 123 -37.70 7.09 31.32
N ASN A 124 -36.40 6.75 31.48
CA ASN A 124 -35.68 7.17 32.70
C ASN A 124 -34.13 7.13 32.68
N SER A 125 -33.45 6.90 31.56
CA SER A 125 -31.98 6.83 31.56
C SER A 125 -31.34 8.04 30.88
N SER A 126 -30.37 8.66 31.57
CA SER A 126 -29.44 9.66 31.02
C SER A 126 -28.46 9.11 29.97
N ILE A 127 -28.59 7.83 29.61
CA ILE A 127 -27.67 7.08 28.76
C ILE A 127 -28.34 6.84 27.41
N TYR A 128 -27.68 7.26 26.32
CA TYR A 128 -28.09 7.01 24.94
C TYR A 128 -27.05 6.14 24.24
N TYR A 129 -27.44 4.98 23.74
CA TYR A 129 -26.55 4.08 23.02
C TYR A 129 -26.45 4.46 21.55
N GLN A 130 -25.23 4.45 21.00
CA GLN A 130 -24.97 4.85 19.61
C GLN A 130 -23.96 3.90 18.96
N SER A 131 -24.20 3.51 17.69
CA SER A 131 -23.24 2.72 16.91
C SER A 131 -22.11 3.61 16.35
N PRO A 132 -20.90 3.07 16.16
CA PRO A 132 -19.75 3.79 15.60
C PRO A 132 -20.03 4.56 14.29
N LEU A 133 -20.75 3.98 13.32
CA LEU A 133 -21.07 4.66 12.06
C LEU A 133 -22.45 5.34 12.07
N HIS A 134 -23.03 5.58 13.25
CA HIS A 134 -24.32 6.27 13.36
C HIS A 134 -24.33 7.65 12.69
N MET A 135 -23.18 8.35 12.63
CA MET A 135 -23.08 9.63 11.92
C MET A 135 -23.42 9.51 10.43
N ILE A 136 -23.13 8.37 9.82
CA ILE A 136 -23.47 8.08 8.42
C ILE A 136 -24.92 7.61 8.35
N TYR A 137 -25.31 6.67 9.21
CA TYR A 137 -26.65 6.09 9.16
C TYR A 137 -27.77 7.06 9.50
N LYS A 138 -27.54 8.11 10.30
CA LYS A 138 -28.57 9.09 10.65
C LYS A 138 -29.20 9.77 9.43
N GLU A 139 -28.46 9.86 8.31
CA GLU A 139 -28.93 10.48 7.07
C GLU A 139 -29.81 9.54 6.23
N PHE A 140 -29.70 8.23 6.44
CA PHE A 140 -30.40 7.21 5.63
C PHE A 140 -31.45 6.44 6.43
N CYS A 141 -31.27 6.31 7.74
CA CYS A 141 -32.16 5.56 8.62
C CYS A 141 -33.38 6.42 8.97
N CYS A 142 -34.57 6.01 8.51
CA CYS A 142 -35.82 6.71 8.80
C CYS A 142 -36.11 6.86 10.29
N GLU A 143 -35.72 5.88 11.12
CA GLU A 143 -35.89 5.96 12.59
C GLU A 143 -35.03 7.09 13.18
N CYS A 144 -33.75 7.20 12.77
CA CYS A 144 -32.88 8.29 13.21
C CYS A 144 -33.40 9.66 12.76
N ILE A 145 -33.85 9.78 11.51
CA ILE A 145 -34.39 11.02 10.95
C ILE A 145 -35.62 11.45 11.75
N ALA A 146 -36.55 10.52 11.99
CA ALA A 146 -37.75 10.78 12.77
C ALA A 146 -37.43 11.19 14.21
N GLU A 147 -36.47 10.53 14.86
CA GLU A 147 -36.00 10.92 16.20
C GLU A 147 -35.43 12.35 16.21
N GLU A 148 -34.63 12.72 15.21
CA GLU A 148 -34.03 14.05 15.13
C GLU A 148 -35.09 15.14 14.93
N ASP A 149 -36.06 14.91 14.06
CA ASP A 149 -37.16 15.84 13.82
C ASP A 149 -38.06 15.97 15.04
N CYS A 150 -38.34 14.87 15.74
CA CYS A 150 -39.05 14.90 17.02
C CYS A 150 -38.28 15.73 18.06
N ARG A 151 -36.96 15.58 18.15
CA ARG A 151 -36.13 16.40 19.05
C ARG A 151 -36.18 17.88 18.69
N LYS A 152 -36.15 18.24 17.41
CA LYS A 152 -36.28 19.64 16.95
C LYS A 152 -37.64 20.22 17.34
N ILE A 153 -38.72 19.46 17.11
CA ILE A 153 -40.09 19.88 17.47
C ILE A 153 -40.20 20.05 18.98
N ASN A 154 -39.74 19.08 19.77
CA ASN A 154 -39.77 19.14 21.23
C ASN A 154 -39.02 20.37 21.74
N LYS A 155 -37.83 20.67 21.20
CA LYS A 155 -37.08 21.88 21.57
C LYS A 155 -37.87 23.17 21.32
N ILE A 156 -38.59 23.26 20.20
CA ILE A 156 -39.44 24.42 19.89
C ILE A 156 -40.62 24.48 20.86
N GLN A 157 -41.24 23.34 21.15
CA GLN A 157 -42.34 23.25 22.10
C GLN A 157 -41.90 23.64 23.51
N ASP A 158 -40.72 23.21 23.95
CA ASP A 158 -40.13 23.57 25.25
C ASP A 158 -39.90 25.07 25.36
N ILE A 159 -39.36 25.70 24.31
CA ILE A 159 -39.18 27.16 24.27
C ILE A 159 -40.54 27.87 24.37
N ARG A 160 -41.56 27.40 23.65
CA ARG A 160 -42.91 27.98 23.69
C ARG A 160 -43.55 27.81 25.07
N ASN A 161 -43.41 26.63 25.68
CA ASN A 161 -43.91 26.35 27.02
C ASN A 161 -43.22 27.23 28.05
N ASN A 162 -41.89 27.36 27.99
CA ASN A 162 -41.13 28.21 28.90
C ASN A 162 -41.56 29.69 28.80
N LYS A 163 -41.76 30.21 27.59
CA LYS A 163 -42.32 31.57 27.38
C LYS A 163 -43.71 31.71 28.00
N ARG A 164 -44.58 30.70 27.84
CA ARG A 164 -45.91 30.69 28.44
C ARG A 164 -45.85 30.72 29.97
N TYR A 165 -44.97 29.92 30.58
CA TYR A 165 -44.75 29.94 32.02
C TYR A 165 -44.25 31.30 32.50
N PHE A 166 -43.26 31.89 31.82
CA PHE A 166 -42.75 33.22 32.16
C PHE A 166 -43.83 34.30 32.08
N MET A 167 -44.68 34.25 31.06
CA MET A 167 -45.79 35.20 30.90
C MET A 167 -46.88 35.03 31.96
N GLN A 168 -47.24 33.78 32.32
CA GLN A 168 -48.16 33.51 33.42
C GLN A 168 -47.63 34.01 34.77
N GLU A 169 -46.34 33.77 35.04
CA GLU A 169 -45.66 34.27 36.24
C GLU A 169 -45.64 35.80 36.28
N SER A 170 -45.39 36.45 35.14
CA SER A 170 -45.42 37.92 35.04
C SER A 170 -46.81 38.49 35.31
N LEU A 171 -47.86 37.88 34.75
CA LEU A 171 -49.26 38.29 35.02
C LEU A 171 -49.63 38.09 36.49
N ARG A 172 -49.22 36.97 37.10
CA ARG A 172 -49.46 36.70 38.53
C ARG A 172 -48.87 37.78 39.44
N ARG A 173 -47.69 38.30 39.11
CA ARG A 173 -47.03 39.37 39.88
C ARG A 173 -47.67 40.75 39.72
N VAL A 174 -48.35 41.01 38.60
CA VAL A 174 -49.03 42.29 38.34
C VAL A 174 -50.44 42.34 38.96
N VAL A 175 -51.09 41.17 39.08
CA VAL A 175 -52.46 41.05 39.63
C VAL A 175 -52.47 40.89 41.16
N ALA A 176 -51.34 40.51 41.77
CA ALA A 176 -51.16 40.45 43.22
C ALA A 176 -50.78 41.81 43.81
#